data_AF-A0A2N0MKF9-F1
#
_entry.id   AF-A0A2N0MKF9-F1
#
_cell.length_a   1.000
_cell.length_b   1.000
_cell.length_c   1.000
_cell.angle_alpha   90.00
_cell.angle_beta   90.00
_cell.angle_gamma   90.00
#
_symmetry.space_group_name_H-M   'P 1'
#
loop_
_entity.id
_entity.type
_entity.pdbx_description
1 polymer ?
#
loop_
_entity_poly.entity_id
_entity_poly.type
_entity_poly.pdbx_seq_one_letter_code
_entity_poly.pdbx_strand_id
1 'polypeptide(L)'
;MGVVSLLWATIRLMVGEYPVRKKQNQPRQSKGIPGRTSVRVRRQWNDQRIGAVHWSDLENPRWDVLSGGAQVRAPQPFVHAYVYCDKVKGNIAHSCNHGPGPHNIKVCLVKKDNSKEVWNYLMKVVGKKPSRGFFIGG
;
A
#
# COMPACT_ATOMS: atom_id res chain seq x y z
N MET A 1 35.15 -65.46 -17.34
CA MET A 1 34.05 -65.27 -18.33
C MET A 1 32.82 -66.01 -17.82
N GLY A 2 31.69 -65.31 -17.61
CA GLY A 2 30.34 -65.83 -17.24
C GLY A 2 30.12 -66.05 -15.72
N VAL A 3 29.82 -65.06 -14.87
CA VAL A 3 28.59 -64.22 -14.68
C VAL A 3 27.38 -65.04 -14.17
N VAL A 4 27.30 -65.32 -12.85
CA VAL A 4 26.46 -64.64 -11.80
C VAL A 4 24.97 -65.05 -11.92
N SER A 5 24.46 -66.02 -11.14
CA SER A 5 23.95 -65.98 -9.75
C SER A 5 22.81 -64.97 -9.50
N LEU A 6 21.88 -65.34 -8.59
CA LEU A 6 20.74 -64.61 -7.98
C LEU A 6 19.37 -65.21 -8.38
N LEU A 7 18.77 -66.16 -7.65
CA LEU A 7 18.22 -66.14 -6.28
C LEU A 7 17.18 -65.01 -6.02
N TRP A 8 15.91 -65.43 -6.07
CA TRP A 8 14.86 -65.26 -5.04
C TRP A 8 14.08 -63.93 -4.85
N ALA A 9 12.75 -64.11 -4.86
CA ALA A 9 11.78 -63.70 -3.82
C ALA A 9 10.93 -62.39 -3.93
N THR A 10 9.63 -62.64 -4.13
CA THR A 10 8.47 -62.21 -3.29
C THR A 10 7.75 -60.87 -3.49
N ILE A 11 6.42 -61.02 -3.40
CA ILE A 11 5.27 -60.10 -3.49
C ILE A 11 5.11 -59.23 -2.23
N ARG A 12 4.71 -57.95 -2.39
CA ARG A 12 4.05 -57.10 -1.36
C ARG A 12 3.25 -56.00 -2.09
N LEU A 13 1.91 -56.07 -2.07
CA LEU A 13 0.96 -55.44 -1.12
C LEU A 13 0.71 -53.94 -1.36
N MET A 14 -0.57 -53.63 -1.49
CA MET A 14 -1.20 -52.31 -1.67
C MET A 14 -0.75 -51.28 -0.62
N VAL A 15 -0.41 -50.06 -1.08
CA VAL A 15 -0.82 -48.79 -0.46
C VAL A 15 -0.85 -47.74 -1.59
N GLY A 16 -2.01 -47.16 -1.86
CA GLY A 16 -2.12 -46.04 -2.78
C GLY A 16 -1.24 -44.88 -2.29
N GLU A 17 -0.31 -44.44 -3.15
CA GLU A 17 0.48 -43.23 -2.92
C GLU A 17 -0.44 -42.01 -3.08
N TYR A 18 -1.09 -41.61 -1.98
CA TYR A 18 -1.62 -40.27 -1.88
C TYR A 18 -0.43 -39.31 -1.84
N PRO A 19 -0.23 -38.43 -2.82
CA PRO A 19 0.80 -37.42 -2.71
C PRO A 19 0.48 -36.56 -1.49
N VAL A 20 1.34 -36.62 -0.47
CA VAL A 20 1.30 -35.73 0.69
C VAL A 20 1.39 -34.30 0.13
N ARG A 21 0.23 -33.63 0.08
CA ARG A 21 0.11 -32.24 -0.34
C ARG A 21 0.89 -31.39 0.67
N LYS A 22 2.16 -31.11 0.36
CA LYS A 22 2.97 -30.14 1.10
C LYS A 22 2.18 -28.82 1.09
N LYS A 23 1.63 -28.43 2.25
CA LYS A 23 1.11 -27.08 2.46
C LYS A 23 2.26 -26.15 2.13
N GLN A 24 2.18 -25.50 0.97
CA GLN A 24 3.08 -24.41 0.64
C GLN A 24 2.99 -23.41 1.79
N ASN A 25 4.12 -23.21 2.48
CA ASN A 25 4.31 -22.11 3.39
C ASN A 25 4.25 -20.83 2.53
N GLN A 26 3.04 -20.36 2.25
CA GLN A 26 2.86 -19.03 1.71
C GLN A 26 3.37 -18.07 2.80
N PRO A 27 4.29 -17.15 2.48
CA PRO A 27 4.69 -16.13 3.43
C PRO A 27 3.43 -15.45 3.94
N ARG A 28 3.26 -15.34 5.27
CA ARG A 28 2.16 -14.59 5.89
C ARG A 28 2.11 -13.22 5.22
N GLN A 29 1.17 -13.02 4.30
CA GLN A 29 0.80 -11.68 3.84
C GLN A 29 0.54 -10.89 5.11
N SER A 30 1.29 -9.81 5.32
CA SER A 30 1.03 -8.91 6.44
C SER A 30 -0.44 -8.56 6.36
N LYS A 31 -1.23 -8.88 7.41
CA LYS A 31 -2.65 -8.51 7.45
C LYS A 31 -2.75 -7.02 7.05
N GLY A 32 -3.27 -6.75 5.86
CA GLY A 32 -3.49 -5.40 5.38
C GLY A 32 -4.65 -4.76 6.13
N ILE A 33 -4.81 -3.45 6.00
CA ILE A 33 -6.04 -2.80 6.46
C ILE A 33 -7.15 -3.03 5.42
N PRO A 34 -8.42 -3.20 5.84
CA PRO A 34 -9.53 -3.31 4.90
C PRO A 34 -9.59 -2.11 3.94
N GLY A 35 -10.00 -2.34 2.68
CA GLY A 35 -10.14 -1.27 1.69
C GLY A 35 -11.05 -0.13 2.17
N ARG A 36 -12.16 -0.47 2.84
CA ARG A 36 -13.12 0.48 3.43
C ARG A 36 -12.60 1.26 4.65
N THR A 37 -11.36 1.07 5.08
CA THR A 37 -10.80 1.77 6.25
C THR A 37 -10.71 3.25 5.95
N SER A 38 -11.28 4.08 6.83
CA SER A 38 -11.25 5.54 6.68
C SER A 38 -9.84 6.09 6.90
N VAL A 39 -9.35 6.87 5.94
CA VAL A 39 -8.05 7.53 5.96
C VAL A 39 -8.27 9.04 5.91
N ARG A 40 -7.64 9.77 6.83
CA ARG A 40 -7.76 11.23 6.95
C ARG A 40 -6.71 11.90 6.09
N VAL A 41 -7.18 12.81 5.24
CA VAL A 41 -6.39 13.47 4.20
C VAL A 41 -6.56 14.99 4.26
N ARG A 42 -5.54 15.71 3.81
CA ARG A 42 -5.53 17.17 3.67
C ARG A 42 -5.15 17.56 2.25
N ARG A 43 -5.42 18.80 1.84
CA ARG A 43 -4.88 19.34 0.57
C ARG A 43 -3.35 19.48 0.61
N GLN A 44 -2.85 19.95 1.74
CA GLN A 44 -1.44 20.11 2.05
C GLN A 44 -1.22 19.92 3.56
N TRP A 45 0.02 19.72 3.99
CA TRP A 45 0.36 19.29 5.35
C TRP A 45 -0.21 20.22 6.45
N ASN A 46 -0.26 21.53 6.20
CA ASN A 46 -0.76 22.55 7.14
C ASN A 46 -2.19 23.03 6.85
N ASP A 47 -2.92 22.43 5.90
CA ASP A 47 -4.32 22.78 5.70
C ASP A 47 -5.14 22.36 6.93
N GLN A 48 -5.99 23.24 7.44
CA GLN A 48 -6.85 22.94 8.59
C GLN A 48 -8.07 22.10 8.20
N ARG A 49 -8.42 22.06 6.92
CA ARG A 49 -9.53 21.27 6.39
C ARG A 49 -9.08 19.82 6.19
N ILE A 50 -9.85 18.89 6.76
CA ILE A 50 -9.52 17.47 6.78
C ILE A 50 -10.68 16.68 6.18
N GLY A 51 -10.40 15.98 5.07
CA GLY A 51 -11.31 15.03 4.44
C GLY A 51 -11.08 13.59 4.91
N ALA A 52 -11.98 12.71 4.51
CA ALA A 52 -11.87 11.27 4.70
C ALA A 52 -12.09 10.54 3.37
N VAL A 53 -11.29 9.51 3.12
CA VAL A 53 -11.41 8.60 1.95
C VAL A 53 -11.30 7.17 2.43
N HIS A 54 -11.71 6.19 1.63
CA HIS A 54 -11.37 4.80 1.91
C HIS A 54 -9.94 4.51 1.46
N TRP A 55 -9.24 3.62 2.17
CA TRP A 55 -7.91 3.15 1.78
C TRP A 55 -7.86 2.65 0.33
N SER A 56 -8.89 1.92 -0.12
CA SER A 56 -8.98 1.40 -1.49
C SER A 56 -9.08 2.48 -2.58
N ASP A 57 -9.44 3.71 -2.22
CA ASP A 57 -9.58 4.82 -3.16
C ASP A 57 -8.29 5.62 -3.31
N LEU A 58 -7.26 5.33 -2.49
CA LEU A 58 -5.96 5.98 -2.55
C LEU A 58 -5.03 5.30 -3.55
N GLU A 59 -4.51 6.11 -4.47
CA GLU A 59 -3.58 5.71 -5.51
C GLU A 59 -2.16 6.24 -5.22
N ASN A 60 -1.15 5.43 -5.54
CA ASN A 60 0.26 5.80 -5.48
C ASN A 60 0.71 6.52 -4.17
N PRO A 61 0.52 5.91 -2.98
CA PRO A 61 1.05 6.47 -1.75
C PRO A 61 2.59 6.56 -1.80
N ARG A 62 3.16 7.75 -1.59
CA ARG A 62 4.60 7.98 -1.68
C ARG A 62 5.06 9.17 -0.85
N TRP A 63 6.35 9.21 -0.54
CA TRP A 63 6.96 10.41 0.03
C TRP A 63 7.10 11.50 -1.03
N ASP A 64 6.75 12.73 -0.66
CA ASP A 64 6.91 13.89 -1.52
C ASP A 64 7.04 15.16 -0.66
N VAL A 65 7.53 16.24 -1.26
CA VAL A 65 7.62 17.57 -0.64
C VAL A 65 6.70 18.58 -1.31
N LEU A 66 6.16 18.29 -2.50
CA LEU A 66 5.28 19.23 -3.20
C LEU A 66 3.81 18.87 -2.96
N SER A 67 2.99 19.86 -2.58
CA SER A 67 1.54 19.68 -2.54
C SER A 67 0.94 19.57 -3.95
N GLY A 68 -0.31 19.13 -4.06
CA GLY A 68 -1.04 19.21 -5.32
C GLY A 68 -1.54 20.62 -5.62
N GLY A 69 -1.90 20.88 -6.88
CA GLY A 69 -2.41 22.20 -7.29
C GLY A 69 -1.31 23.23 -7.28
N ALA A 70 -1.28 24.11 -6.26
CA ALA A 70 -0.34 25.21 -6.13
C ALA A 70 1.15 24.79 -5.98
N GLN A 71 1.46 23.49 -5.95
CA GLN A 71 2.83 22.95 -5.85
C GLN A 71 3.64 23.57 -4.71
N VAL A 72 3.00 23.80 -3.56
CA VAL A 72 3.66 24.41 -2.40
C VAL A 72 4.63 23.41 -1.78
N ARG A 73 5.88 23.84 -1.59
CA ARG A 73 6.93 23.03 -0.97
C ARG A 73 6.74 22.95 0.54
N ALA A 74 6.71 21.72 1.06
CA ALA A 74 6.63 21.43 2.47
C ALA A 74 8.02 21.53 3.15
N PRO A 75 8.07 21.85 4.46
CA PRO A 75 9.34 21.97 5.19
C PRO A 75 10.05 20.62 5.40
N GLN A 76 9.39 19.51 5.08
CA GLN A 76 9.91 18.16 5.14
C GLN A 76 9.08 17.22 4.27
N PRO A 77 9.56 16.00 3.98
CA PRO A 77 8.76 15.00 3.29
C PRO A 77 7.50 14.62 4.09
N PHE A 78 6.36 14.62 3.42
CA PHE A 78 5.09 14.08 3.89
C PHE A 78 4.66 12.94 2.98
N VAL A 79 3.72 12.11 3.45
CA VAL A 79 3.12 11.10 2.59
C VAL A 79 2.03 11.75 1.77
N HIS A 80 2.11 11.57 0.46
CA HIS A 80 1.12 11.98 -0.51
C HIS A 80 0.52 10.77 -1.20
N ALA A 81 -0.70 10.94 -1.69
CA ALA A 81 -1.39 9.96 -2.52
C ALA A 81 -2.32 10.71 -3.48
N TYR A 82 -2.89 10.00 -4.43
CA TYR A 82 -3.87 10.48 -5.39
C TYR A 82 -5.24 9.87 -5.08
N VAL A 83 -6.31 10.62 -5.34
CA VAL A 83 -7.68 10.15 -5.15
C VAL A 83 -8.61 10.99 -6.02
N TYR A 84 -9.67 10.38 -6.54
CA TYR A 84 -10.73 11.12 -7.22
C TYR A 84 -11.53 11.96 -6.21
N CYS A 85 -11.78 13.23 -6.55
CA CYS A 85 -12.38 14.20 -5.63
C CYS A 85 -13.79 13.80 -5.14
N ASP A 86 -14.55 13.06 -5.94
CA ASP A 86 -15.88 12.53 -5.57
C ASP A 86 -15.82 11.47 -4.47
N LYS A 87 -14.67 10.84 -4.23
CA LYS A 87 -14.46 9.87 -3.15
C LYS A 87 -14.15 10.53 -1.79
N VAL A 88 -13.87 11.83 -1.78
CA VAL A 88 -13.54 12.56 -0.56
C VAL A 88 -14.81 12.97 0.18
N LYS A 89 -14.95 12.52 1.43
CA LYS A 89 -15.97 12.99 2.36
C LYS A 89 -15.44 14.16 3.19
N GLY A 90 -16.25 15.19 3.36
CA GLY A 90 -15.89 16.41 4.10
C GLY A 90 -15.29 17.49 3.20
N ASN A 91 -14.84 18.59 3.82
CA ASN A 91 -14.33 19.73 3.07
C ASN A 91 -12.82 19.59 2.84
N ILE A 92 -12.40 19.54 1.57
CA ILE A 92 -11.02 19.74 1.13
C ILE A 92 -11.08 20.75 -0.01
N ALA A 93 -10.23 21.78 0.04
CA ALA A 93 -10.08 22.67 -1.11
C ALA A 93 -9.60 21.90 -2.34
N HIS A 94 -10.48 21.84 -3.33
CA HIS A 94 -10.15 21.59 -4.71
C HIS A 94 -11.02 22.52 -5.55
N SER A 95 -10.39 23.31 -6.41
CA SER A 95 -11.15 24.11 -7.36
C SER A 95 -11.42 23.23 -8.58
N CYS A 96 -12.69 23.10 -8.97
CA CYS A 96 -13.07 22.55 -10.27
C CYS A 96 -12.67 23.49 -11.43
N ASN A 97 -11.83 24.51 -11.18
CA ASN A 97 -11.31 25.45 -12.18
C ASN A 97 -10.49 24.78 -13.29
N HIS A 98 -10.19 23.49 -13.17
CA HIS A 98 -9.38 22.73 -14.11
C HIS A 98 -10.21 21.79 -15.01
N GLY A 99 -11.55 21.93 -15.02
CA GLY A 99 -12.45 21.20 -15.92
C GLY A 99 -13.57 20.42 -15.21
N PRO A 100 -14.40 19.67 -15.94
CA PRO A 100 -15.43 18.83 -15.33
C PRO A 100 -14.80 17.72 -14.48
N GLY A 101 -15.41 17.42 -13.33
CA GLY A 101 -14.99 16.33 -12.44
C GLY A 101 -15.47 14.94 -12.90
N PRO A 102 -15.06 13.86 -12.22
CA PRO A 102 -14.20 13.85 -11.03
C PRO A 102 -12.71 14.03 -11.35
N HIS A 103 -12.00 14.80 -10.53
CA HIS A 103 -10.58 15.09 -10.70
C HIS A 103 -9.72 14.16 -9.85
N ASN A 104 -8.63 13.66 -10.41
CA ASN A 104 -7.63 12.98 -9.61
C ASN A 104 -6.74 14.01 -8.87
N ILE A 105 -6.96 14.16 -7.57
CA ILE A 105 -6.30 15.17 -6.74
C ILE A 105 -5.22 14.55 -5.87
N LYS A 106 -4.05 15.21 -5.83
CA LYS A 106 -3.01 14.87 -4.87
C LYS A 106 -3.39 15.37 -3.47
N VAL A 107 -3.41 14.45 -2.51
CA VAL A 107 -3.69 14.69 -1.10
C VAL A 107 -2.47 14.41 -0.23
N CYS A 108 -2.48 14.93 0.99
CA CYS A 108 -1.43 14.80 1.99
C CYS A 108 -1.97 14.04 3.20
N LEU A 109 -1.27 13.00 3.65
CA LEU A 109 -1.60 12.19 4.82
C LEU A 109 -0.68 12.59 5.97
N VAL A 110 -1.26 12.96 7.11
CA VAL A 110 -0.52 13.38 8.31
C VAL A 110 -0.77 12.42 9.45
N LYS A 111 0.32 12.05 10.16
CA LYS A 111 0.29 11.06 11.26
C LYS A 111 -0.75 11.39 12.32
N LYS A 112 -0.84 12.65 12.74
CA LYS A 112 -1.72 13.08 13.84
C LYS A 112 -3.21 12.93 13.52
N ASP A 113 -3.59 12.88 12.25
CA ASP A 113 -4.99 12.77 11.85
C ASP A 113 -5.43 11.32 11.66
N ASN A 114 -4.51 10.37 11.60
CA ASN A 114 -4.77 8.98 11.25
C ASN A 114 -4.55 8.06 12.45
N SER A 115 -5.33 6.97 12.52
CA SER A 115 -5.13 5.97 13.57
C SER A 115 -3.74 5.34 13.48
N LYS A 116 -3.24 4.83 14.61
CA LYS A 116 -1.94 4.14 14.68
C LYS A 116 -1.89 2.95 13.70
N GLU A 117 -3.00 2.23 13.54
CA GLU A 117 -3.11 1.11 12.60
C GLU A 117 -2.92 1.56 11.15
N VAL A 118 -3.70 2.56 10.70
CA VAL A 118 -3.59 3.12 9.35
C VAL A 118 -2.18 3.65 9.10
N TRP A 119 -1.63 4.41 10.05
CA TRP A 119 -0.30 4.98 9.87
C TRP A 119 0.79 3.91 9.80
N ASN A 120 0.72 2.88 10.64
CA ASN A 120 1.68 1.77 10.61
C ASN A 120 1.60 1.00 9.29
N TYR A 121 0.40 0.78 8.76
CA TYR A 121 0.23 0.14 7.46
C TYR A 121 0.76 1.02 6.34
N LEU A 122 0.46 2.32 6.35
CA LEU A 122 0.97 3.29 5.39
C LEU A 122 2.51 3.28 5.34
N MET A 123 3.19 3.27 6.48
CA MET A 123 4.66 3.20 6.54
C MET A 123 5.24 1.91 5.95
N LYS A 124 4.51 0.78 6.00
CA LYS A 124 4.92 -0.45 5.31
C LYS A 124 4.81 -0.32 3.79
N VAL A 125 3.82 0.44 3.31
CA VAL A 125 3.60 0.69 1.88
C VAL A 125 4.62 1.68 1.31
N VAL A 126 4.82 2.83 1.98
CA VAL A 126 5.67 3.92 1.45
C VAL A 126 7.15 3.80 1.81
N GLY A 127 7.49 2.88 2.71
CA GLY A 127 8.86 2.68 3.18
C GLY A 127 9.39 3.81 4.07
N LYS A 128 10.72 3.79 4.28
CA LYS A 128 11.41 4.73 5.18
C LYS A 128 11.28 6.16 4.69
N LYS A 129 11.00 7.10 5.61
CA LYS A 129 11.01 8.52 5.32
C LYS A 129 12.39 8.96 4.79
N PRO A 130 12.47 9.57 3.60
CA PRO A 130 13.72 10.07 3.06
C PRO A 130 14.23 11.28 3.85
N SER A 131 15.52 11.57 3.71
CA SER A 131 16.11 12.80 4.26
C SER A 131 15.57 14.03 3.52
N ARG A 132 15.69 15.21 4.13
CA ARG A 132 15.26 16.48 3.52
C ARG A 132 15.96 16.74 2.18
N GLY A 133 17.23 16.36 2.06
CA GLY A 133 18.05 16.57 0.85
C GLY A 133 17.65 15.72 -0.35
N PHE A 134 16.92 14.63 -0.15
CA PHE A 134 16.50 13.72 -1.22
C PHE A 134 15.69 14.41 -2.33
N PHE A 135 14.97 15.48 -1.99
CA PHE A 135 14.11 16.22 -2.93
C PHE A 135 14.68 17.59 -3.33
N ILE A 136 15.95 17.89 -3.04
CA ILE A 136 16.56 19.20 -3.34
C ILE A 136 17.32 19.20 -4.68
N GLY A 137 17.68 18.02 -5.21
CA GLY A 137 18.51 17.89 -6.42
C GLY A 137 17.78 17.48 -7.71
N GLY A 138 16.51 17.86 -7.89
CA GLY A 138 15.71 17.55 -9.07
C GLY A 138 15.11 18.79 -9.70
#